data_AF-A0A7Y0TLS2-F1
#
_entry.id   AF-A0A7Y0TLS2-F1
#
_cell.length_a   1.000
_cell.length_b   1.000
_cell.length_c   1.000
_cell.angle_alpha   90.00
_cell.angle_beta   90.00
_cell.angle_gamma   90.00
#
_symmetry.space_group_name_H-M   'P 1'
#
loop_
_entity.id
_entity.type
_entity.pdbx_description
1 polymer ?
#
loop_
_entity_poly.entity_id
_entity_poly.type
_entity_poly.pdbx_seq_one_letter_code
_entity_poly.pdbx_strand_id
1 'polypeptide(L)'
;MSKMDECKKESRGDYSDVWAHIQPKHLIRATKNFIVFIDEVNDLDWETTREYDERQAVNMSECNAIKNEAALMEEIPCAGLHANAIFRFKRLIGEALVCGLEGDSVNGRKMLDKAKKYLNDRCEETSRFWYLSAASLMCLVFIFVGAGIWFDKLSAKQLFGETGMWLALAAVSGSIGALFSVIMRSGKLHFDCLNGRSLHYLEGVSRIWLGGISGLFVALAIKYEIIFATFTAGGKMAGVMLIGAFAAGASERFASSIITKLDSSSTHHEQSITTNKDKHKGVPHE
;
A
#
# COMPACT_ATOMS: atom_id res chain seq x y z
N MET A 1 -58.09 5.45 -1.68
CA MET A 1 -57.52 6.74 -2.15
C MET A 1 -56.22 6.98 -1.40
N SER A 2 -55.11 6.66 -2.06
CA SER A 2 -53.75 6.76 -1.53
C SER A 2 -53.25 8.19 -1.70
N LYS A 3 -52.90 8.87 -0.61
CA LYS A 3 -52.11 10.11 -0.66
C LYS A 3 -50.66 9.69 -0.84
N MET A 4 -50.16 9.78 -2.08
CA MET A 4 -48.73 9.78 -2.33
C MET A 4 -48.19 11.11 -1.83
N ASP A 5 -47.36 11.06 -0.79
CA ASP A 5 -46.54 12.19 -0.35
C ASP A 5 -45.64 12.64 -1.51
N GLU A 6 -45.90 13.84 -2.01
CA GLU A 6 -45.03 14.53 -2.94
C GLU A 6 -43.70 14.82 -2.23
N CYS A 7 -42.68 14.03 -2.56
CA CYS A 7 -41.29 14.37 -2.32
C CYS A 7 -40.93 15.61 -3.17
N LYS A 8 -41.23 16.81 -2.64
CA LYS A 8 -40.71 18.07 -3.18
C LYS A 8 -39.20 18.03 -3.05
N LYS A 9 -38.51 17.72 -4.15
CA LYS A 9 -37.06 17.99 -4.28
C LYS A 9 -36.86 19.49 -4.13
N GLU A 10 -36.36 19.92 -2.97
CA GLU A 10 -35.97 21.31 -2.72
C GLU A 10 -35.04 21.76 -3.86
N SER A 11 -35.38 22.89 -4.48
CA SER A 11 -34.57 23.46 -5.55
C SER A 11 -33.16 23.69 -5.04
N ARG A 12 -32.18 23.46 -5.92
CA ARG A 12 -30.75 23.74 -5.75
C ARG A 12 -30.44 25.25 -5.71
N GLY A 13 -31.37 26.02 -5.11
CA GLY A 13 -31.42 27.47 -5.10
C GLY A 13 -30.15 28.06 -4.50
N ASP A 14 -29.84 29.27 -4.94
CA ASP A 14 -28.77 30.05 -4.36
C ASP A 14 -29.26 30.55 -3.00
N TYR A 15 -28.93 29.82 -1.92
CA TYR A 15 -29.26 30.18 -0.54
C TYR A 15 -28.21 31.15 0.05
N SER A 16 -27.51 31.89 -0.82
CA SER A 16 -26.46 32.84 -0.44
C SER A 16 -26.96 33.92 0.53
N ASP A 17 -28.22 34.35 0.42
CA ASP A 17 -28.81 35.33 1.34
C ASP A 17 -28.96 34.77 2.77
N VAL A 18 -29.27 33.47 2.92
CA VAL A 18 -29.47 32.82 4.23
C VAL A 18 -28.14 32.57 4.92
N TRP A 19 -27.11 32.23 4.14
CA TRP A 19 -25.79 31.85 4.62
C TRP A 19 -24.71 32.88 4.27
N ALA A 20 -25.11 34.16 4.17
CA ALA A 20 -24.23 35.25 3.70
C ALA A 20 -23.00 35.49 4.61
N HIS A 21 -23.08 35.08 5.87
CA HIS A 21 -21.96 35.16 6.83
C HIS A 21 -20.89 34.09 6.62
N ILE A 22 -21.17 33.07 5.79
CA ILE A 22 -20.26 31.96 5.53
C ILE A 22 -19.55 32.18 4.20
N GLN A 23 -18.22 32.10 4.23
CA GLN A 23 -17.39 32.16 3.02
C GLN A 23 -16.74 30.80 2.79
N PRO A 24 -17.40 29.89 2.06
CA PRO A 24 -16.86 28.55 1.84
C PRO A 24 -15.79 28.58 0.75
N LYS A 25 -14.65 27.96 1.01
CA LYS A 25 -13.69 27.62 -0.04
C LYS A 25 -14.29 26.65 -1.04
N HIS A 26 -15.08 25.70 -0.53
CA HIS A 26 -15.84 24.76 -1.35
C HIS A 26 -17.20 24.47 -0.73
N LEU A 27 -18.27 24.82 -1.45
CA LEU A 27 -19.63 24.47 -1.08
C LEU A 27 -19.92 23.02 -1.50
N ILE A 28 -20.28 22.18 -0.54
CA ILE A 28 -20.77 20.82 -0.81
C ILE A 28 -22.28 20.89 -1.07
N ARG A 29 -23.03 21.46 -0.12
CA ARG A 29 -24.46 21.69 -0.27
C ARG A 29 -24.97 22.82 0.62
N ALA A 30 -25.87 23.63 0.08
CA ALA A 30 -26.69 24.57 0.83
C ALA A 30 -28.17 24.26 0.57
N THR A 31 -28.97 24.34 1.63
CA THR A 31 -30.44 24.29 1.61
C THR A 31 -30.99 25.43 2.45
N LYS A 32 -32.32 25.57 2.52
CA LYS A 32 -32.95 26.48 3.48
C LYS A 32 -32.63 26.09 4.93
N ASN A 33 -32.46 24.80 5.20
CA ASN A 33 -32.43 24.26 6.56
C ASN A 33 -31.01 24.07 7.11
N PHE A 34 -30.03 23.82 6.24
CA PHE A 34 -28.65 23.56 6.61
C PHE A 34 -27.68 23.89 5.47
N ILE A 35 -26.40 24.04 5.82
CA ILE A 35 -25.27 24.19 4.90
C ILE A 35 -24.12 23.27 5.34
N VAL A 36 -23.44 22.66 4.37
CA VAL A 36 -22.22 21.85 4.57
C VAL A 36 -21.16 22.34 3.58
N PHE A 37 -19.98 22.67 4.08
CA PHE A 37 -18.93 23.29 3.30
C PHE A 37 -17.53 22.95 3.83
N ILE A 38 -16.52 23.22 3.00
CA ILE A 38 -15.12 23.18 3.40
C ILE A 38 -14.63 24.63 3.45
N ASP A 39 -14.03 25.03 4.56
CA ASP A 39 -13.53 26.37 4.81
C ASP A 39 -12.17 26.65 4.13
N GLU A 40 -11.62 27.85 4.33
CA GLU A 40 -10.32 28.24 3.78
C GLU A 40 -9.13 27.43 4.35
N VAL A 41 -9.25 26.95 5.59
CA VAL A 41 -8.26 26.11 6.29
C VAL A 41 -8.35 24.63 5.85
N ASN A 42 -9.35 24.30 5.03
CA ASN A 42 -9.77 22.96 4.62
C ASN A 42 -10.46 22.15 5.72
N ASP A 43 -11.06 22.77 6.72
CA ASP A 43 -11.89 22.11 7.72
C ASP A 43 -13.33 21.94 7.22
N LEU A 44 -13.93 20.81 7.60
CA LEU A 44 -15.28 20.45 7.20
C LEU A 44 -16.26 21.00 8.24
N ASP A 45 -17.03 21.99 7.83
CA ASP A 45 -17.99 22.65 8.70
C ASP A 45 -19.42 22.48 8.19
N TRP A 46 -20.36 22.54 9.13
CA TRP A 46 -21.78 22.55 8.83
C TRP A 46 -22.55 23.44 9.82
N GLU A 47 -23.61 24.07 9.34
CA GLU A 47 -24.52 24.86 10.16
C GLU A 47 -25.97 24.46 9.85
N THR A 48 -26.81 24.43 10.89
CA THR A 48 -28.25 24.15 10.79
C THR A 48 -29.04 25.36 11.27
N THR A 49 -30.23 25.56 10.69
CA THR A 49 -31.16 26.59 11.15
C THR A 49 -31.88 26.12 12.41
N ARG A 50 -32.27 27.07 13.27
CA ARG A 50 -33.08 26.79 14.46
C ARG A 50 -34.37 26.02 14.14
N GLU A 51 -35.01 26.37 13.04
CA GLU A 51 -36.23 25.72 12.55
C GLU A 51 -36.02 24.24 12.20
N TYR A 52 -34.80 23.88 11.77
CA TYR A 52 -34.43 22.50 11.50
C TYR A 52 -34.18 21.73 12.81
N ASP A 53 -33.43 22.32 13.74
CA ASP A 53 -33.11 21.69 15.02
C ASP A 53 -34.37 21.39 15.85
N GLU A 54 -35.34 22.30 15.84
CA GLU A 54 -36.64 22.12 16.51
C GLU A 54 -37.48 20.98 15.87
N ARG A 55 -37.34 20.75 14.56
CA ARG A 55 -38.03 19.67 13.83
C ARG A 55 -37.38 18.30 13.99
N GLN A 56 -36.05 18.25 14.12
CA GLN A 56 -35.29 17.00 14.07
C GLN A 56 -35.20 16.24 15.41
N ALA A 57 -35.74 16.80 16.50
CA ALA A 57 -35.69 16.23 17.85
C ALA A 57 -36.21 14.78 17.98
N VAL A 58 -36.97 14.27 17.00
CA VAL A 58 -37.59 12.94 17.02
C VAL A 58 -36.68 11.83 16.43
N ASN A 59 -35.69 12.16 15.58
CA ASN A 59 -34.80 11.21 14.87
C ASN A 59 -33.29 11.49 15.09
N MET A 60 -32.93 12.10 16.23
CA MET A 60 -31.55 12.55 16.51
C MET A 60 -30.50 11.44 16.51
N SER A 61 -30.83 10.20 16.88
CA SER A 61 -29.83 9.15 17.14
C SER A 61 -29.00 8.79 15.91
N GLU A 62 -29.63 8.57 14.75
CA GLU A 62 -28.94 8.15 13.53
C GLU A 62 -28.15 9.29 12.88
N CYS A 63 -28.72 10.51 12.88
CA CYS A 63 -28.04 11.70 12.38
C CYS A 63 -26.80 12.02 13.25
N ASN A 64 -26.95 11.96 14.57
CA ASN A 64 -25.83 12.17 15.50
C ASN A 64 -24.76 11.09 15.36
N ALA A 65 -25.13 9.83 15.06
CA ALA A 65 -24.16 8.78 14.79
C ALA A 65 -23.27 9.12 13.57
N ILE A 66 -23.87 9.63 12.49
CA ILE A 66 -23.13 10.08 11.30
C ILE A 66 -22.24 11.28 11.60
N LYS A 67 -22.75 12.28 12.34
CA LYS A 67 -21.97 13.45 12.76
C LYS A 67 -20.75 13.06 13.59
N ASN A 68 -20.95 12.19 14.58
CA ASN A 68 -19.87 11.70 15.44
C ASN A 68 -18.83 10.91 14.63
N GLU A 69 -19.28 10.04 13.73
CA GLU A 69 -18.39 9.25 12.88
C GLU A 69 -17.61 10.13 11.89
N ALA A 70 -18.25 11.15 11.32
CA ALA A 70 -17.62 12.15 10.47
C ALA A 70 -16.53 12.94 11.23
N ALA A 71 -16.84 13.44 12.43
CA ALA A 71 -15.88 14.13 13.27
C ALA A 71 -14.68 13.24 13.63
N LEU A 72 -14.93 11.98 14.00
CA LEU A 72 -13.85 11.00 14.26
C LEU A 72 -12.98 10.74 13.03
N MET A 73 -13.57 10.73 11.82
CA MET A 73 -12.81 10.53 10.58
C MET A 73 -11.95 11.75 10.21
N GLU A 74 -12.39 12.96 10.53
CA GLU A 74 -11.64 14.19 10.27
C GLU A 74 -10.38 14.29 11.12
N GLU A 75 -10.42 13.78 12.36
CA GLU A 75 -9.28 13.72 13.27
C GLU A 75 -8.19 12.71 12.85
N ILE A 76 -8.44 11.89 11.82
CA ILE A 76 -7.44 10.91 11.36
C ILE A 76 -6.24 11.65 10.76
N PRO A 77 -5.01 11.40 11.26
CA PRO A 77 -3.83 12.12 10.77
C PRO A 77 -3.60 11.92 9.27
N CYS A 78 -3.57 13.01 8.51
CA CYS A 78 -3.38 13.00 7.06
C CYS A 78 -2.03 13.57 6.58
N ALA A 79 -1.06 13.74 7.49
CA ALA A 79 0.21 14.45 7.24
C ALA A 79 1.07 13.89 6.09
N GLY A 80 0.83 12.64 5.67
CA GLY A 80 1.51 12.01 4.54
C GLY A 80 0.87 12.24 3.17
N LEU A 81 -0.38 12.68 3.12
CA LEU A 81 -1.17 12.72 1.90
C LEU A 81 -1.05 14.06 1.16
N HIS A 82 -1.23 14.03 -0.15
CA HIS A 82 -1.31 15.24 -0.96
C HIS A 82 -2.55 16.06 -0.59
N ALA A 83 -2.45 17.39 -0.61
CA ALA A 83 -3.56 18.30 -0.28
C ALA A 83 -4.85 18.00 -1.08
N ASN A 84 -4.72 17.64 -2.36
CA ASN A 84 -5.87 17.25 -3.19
C ASN A 84 -6.55 15.95 -2.72
N ALA A 85 -5.80 15.01 -2.15
CA ALA A 85 -6.36 13.77 -1.61
C ALA A 85 -7.09 14.06 -0.29
N ILE A 86 -6.52 14.89 0.58
CA ILE A 86 -7.16 15.34 1.82
C ILE A 86 -8.47 16.06 1.51
N PHE A 87 -8.44 17.01 0.56
CA PHE A 87 -9.63 17.73 0.12
C PHE A 87 -10.74 16.80 -0.38
N ARG A 88 -10.40 15.81 -1.23
CA ARG A 88 -11.38 14.83 -1.73
C ARG A 88 -11.93 13.93 -0.63
N PHE A 89 -11.09 13.55 0.33
CA PHE A 89 -11.50 12.78 1.50
C PHE A 89 -12.51 13.57 2.34
N LYS A 90 -12.18 14.82 2.71
CA LYS A 90 -13.09 15.71 3.46
C LYS A 90 -14.40 15.96 2.71
N ARG A 91 -14.35 16.10 1.37
CA ARG A 91 -15.57 16.20 0.55
C ARG A 91 -16.46 14.97 0.68
N LEU A 92 -15.91 13.76 0.69
CA LEU A 92 -16.69 12.53 0.88
C LEU A 92 -17.35 12.46 2.26
N ILE A 93 -16.66 12.92 3.31
CA ILE A 93 -17.24 13.04 4.65
C ILE A 93 -18.40 14.06 4.64
N GLY A 94 -18.21 15.22 4.01
CA GLY A 94 -19.26 16.23 3.91
C GLY A 94 -20.50 15.76 3.14
N GLU A 95 -20.33 14.97 2.07
CA GLU A 95 -21.46 14.31 1.39
C GLU A 95 -22.20 13.33 2.31
N ALA A 96 -21.48 12.65 3.21
CA ALA A 96 -22.11 11.80 4.22
C ALA A 96 -22.92 12.60 5.24
N LEU A 97 -22.39 13.75 5.68
CA LEU A 97 -23.11 14.69 6.54
C LEU A 97 -24.38 15.20 5.87
N VAL A 98 -24.32 15.55 4.58
CA VAL A 98 -25.49 15.93 3.79
C VAL A 98 -26.57 14.84 3.84
N CYS A 99 -26.22 13.58 3.56
CA CYS A 99 -27.17 12.48 3.66
C CYS A 99 -27.75 12.34 5.08
N GLY A 100 -26.92 12.45 6.11
CA GLY A 100 -27.36 12.43 7.51
C GLY A 100 -28.32 13.57 7.85
N LEU A 101 -28.07 14.78 7.33
CA LEU A 101 -28.93 15.94 7.53
C LEU A 101 -30.24 15.86 6.73
N GLU A 102 -30.26 15.15 5.61
CA GLU A 102 -31.49 14.84 4.86
C GLU A 102 -32.31 13.69 5.47
N GLY A 103 -31.80 13.04 6.52
CA GLY A 103 -32.42 11.89 7.16
C GLY A 103 -32.16 10.55 6.46
N ASP A 104 -31.25 10.51 5.48
CA ASP A 104 -30.83 9.29 4.79
C ASP A 104 -29.59 8.70 5.46
N SER A 105 -29.81 8.06 6.60
CA SER A 105 -28.74 7.48 7.41
C SER A 105 -28.01 6.33 6.72
N VAL A 106 -28.73 5.57 5.89
CA VAL A 106 -28.19 4.43 5.14
C VAL A 106 -27.17 4.87 4.10
N ASN A 107 -27.49 5.91 3.30
CA ASN A 107 -26.54 6.42 2.31
C ASN A 107 -25.42 7.22 2.96
N GLY A 108 -25.70 7.92 4.07
CA GLY A 108 -24.65 8.59 4.86
C GLY A 108 -23.58 7.61 5.33
N ARG A 109 -23.97 6.49 5.94
CA ARG A 109 -23.02 5.46 6.38
C ARG A 109 -22.22 4.85 5.22
N LYS A 110 -22.89 4.54 4.09
CA LYS A 110 -22.19 4.07 2.89
C LYS A 110 -21.18 5.08 2.35
N MET A 111 -21.44 6.37 2.51
CA MET A 111 -20.52 7.42 2.07
C MET A 111 -19.31 7.53 3.01
N LEU A 112 -19.51 7.38 4.32
CA LEU A 112 -18.40 7.26 5.29
C LEU A 112 -17.53 6.04 5.02
N ASP A 113 -18.13 4.88 4.72
CA ASP A 113 -17.37 3.69 4.33
C ASP A 113 -16.52 3.92 3.07
N LYS A 114 -17.07 4.64 2.09
CA LYS A 114 -16.32 5.04 0.87
C LYS A 114 -15.21 6.03 1.20
N ALA A 115 -15.44 6.98 2.09
CA ALA A 115 -14.42 7.93 2.55
C ALA A 115 -13.25 7.19 3.23
N LYS A 116 -13.57 6.27 4.15
CA LYS A 116 -12.57 5.42 4.83
C LYS A 116 -11.78 4.56 3.85
N LYS A 117 -12.46 3.91 2.90
CA LYS A 117 -11.79 3.13 1.85
C LYS A 117 -10.87 4.01 1.00
N TYR A 118 -11.34 5.18 0.58
CA TYR A 118 -10.55 6.14 -0.20
C TYR A 118 -9.29 6.57 0.56
N LEU A 119 -9.40 6.87 1.85
CA LEU A 119 -8.26 7.22 2.70
C LEU A 119 -7.24 6.09 2.76
N ASN A 120 -7.70 4.87 3.04
CA ASN A 120 -6.84 3.68 3.11
C ASN A 120 -6.11 3.43 1.78
N ASP A 121 -6.82 3.49 0.65
CA ASP A 121 -6.24 3.29 -0.68
C ASP A 121 -5.13 4.33 -0.97
N ARG A 122 -5.35 5.60 -0.60
CA ARG A 122 -4.36 6.69 -0.78
C ARG A 122 -3.16 6.55 0.16
N CYS A 123 -3.40 6.10 1.38
CA CYS A 123 -2.37 5.82 2.37
C CYS A 123 -1.47 4.66 1.96
N GLU A 124 -2.05 3.59 1.43
CA GLU A 124 -1.33 2.45 0.88
C GLU A 124 -0.50 2.84 -0.34
N GLU A 125 -1.03 3.67 -1.24
CA GLU A 125 -0.29 4.19 -2.38
C GLU A 125 0.93 5.04 -1.96
N THR A 126 0.73 5.95 -1.01
CA THR A 126 1.77 6.87 -0.53
C THR A 126 2.90 6.13 0.19
N SER A 127 2.55 5.19 1.07
CA SER A 127 3.52 4.38 1.80
C SER A 127 4.34 3.48 0.87
N ARG A 128 3.69 2.84 -0.13
CA ARG A 128 4.39 2.10 -1.19
C ARG A 128 5.40 2.97 -1.93
N PHE A 129 5.03 4.22 -2.23
CA PHE A 129 5.95 5.16 -2.87
C PHE A 129 7.15 5.50 -1.99
N TRP A 130 6.95 5.79 -0.70
CA TRP A 130 8.07 6.06 0.23
C TRP A 130 9.01 4.87 0.39
N TYR A 131 8.44 3.68 0.59
CA TYR A 131 9.20 2.45 0.73
C TYR A 131 10.01 2.12 -0.54
N LEU A 132 9.38 2.19 -1.72
CA LEU A 132 10.05 1.91 -2.99
C LEU A 132 11.11 2.97 -3.31
N SER A 133 10.82 4.26 -3.10
CA SER A 133 11.79 5.34 -3.34
C SER A 133 13.02 5.22 -2.44
N ALA A 134 12.85 4.85 -1.16
CA ALA A 134 13.95 4.61 -0.24
C ALA A 134 14.83 3.43 -0.69
N ALA A 135 14.21 2.31 -1.06
CA ALA A 135 14.91 1.13 -1.57
C ALA A 135 15.65 1.44 -2.89
N SER A 136 15.02 2.14 -3.83
CA SER A 136 15.63 2.55 -5.08
C SER A 136 16.82 3.48 -4.86
N LEU A 137 16.69 4.49 -3.98
CA LEU A 137 17.78 5.41 -3.68
C LEU A 137 18.98 4.69 -3.06
N MET A 138 18.74 3.77 -2.12
CA MET A 138 19.82 2.99 -1.52
C MET A 138 20.49 2.06 -2.54
N CYS A 139 19.72 1.42 -3.42
CA CYS A 139 20.28 0.59 -4.49
C CYS A 139 21.13 1.40 -5.47
N LEU A 140 20.75 2.66 -5.77
CA LEU A 140 21.57 3.55 -6.60
C LEU A 140 22.95 3.79 -5.99
N VAL A 141 23.06 3.95 -4.67
CA VAL A 141 24.36 4.07 -3.98
C VAL A 141 25.23 2.84 -4.25
N PHE A 142 24.69 1.63 -4.11
CA PHE A 142 25.42 0.40 -4.43
C PHE A 142 25.82 0.32 -5.91
N ILE A 143 24.95 0.74 -6.83
CA ILE A 143 25.25 0.77 -8.27
C ILE A 143 26.42 1.74 -8.55
N PHE A 144 26.44 2.92 -7.95
CA PHE A 144 27.54 3.87 -8.11
C PHE A 144 28.86 3.33 -7.56
N VAL A 145 28.83 2.69 -6.38
CA VAL A 145 30.01 2.01 -5.81
C VAL A 145 30.50 0.91 -6.75
N GLY A 146 29.59 0.07 -7.25
CA GLY A 146 29.91 -0.99 -8.20
C GLY A 146 30.48 -0.47 -9.52
N ALA A 147 29.91 0.61 -10.06
CA ALA A 147 30.42 1.28 -11.26
C ALA A 147 31.83 1.84 -11.03
N GLY A 148 32.08 2.47 -9.88
CA GLY A 148 33.41 2.96 -9.50
C GLY A 148 34.44 1.83 -9.47
N ILE A 149 34.12 0.71 -8.81
CA ILE A 149 34.96 -0.49 -8.79
C ILE A 149 35.19 -1.05 -10.21
N TRP A 150 34.17 -1.01 -11.06
CA TRP A 150 34.24 -1.53 -12.41
C TRP A 150 35.07 -0.67 -13.37
N PHE A 151 35.05 0.65 -13.22
CA PHE A 151 35.86 1.54 -14.05
C PHE A 151 37.31 1.59 -13.59
N ASP A 152 37.56 1.59 -12.28
CA ASP A 152 38.91 1.59 -11.71
C ASP A 152 39.32 0.23 -11.13
N LYS A 153 39.34 -0.78 -12.01
CA LYS A 153 39.70 -2.15 -11.63
C LYS A 153 41.11 -2.27 -11.08
N LEU A 154 42.04 -1.43 -11.54
CA LEU A 154 43.44 -1.53 -11.15
C LEU A 154 43.62 -1.12 -9.68
N SER A 155 43.09 0.05 -9.28
CA SER A 155 43.13 0.49 -7.89
C SER A 155 42.31 -0.43 -6.99
N ALA A 156 41.15 -0.89 -7.46
CA ALA A 156 40.31 -1.83 -6.70
C ALA A 156 41.04 -3.16 -6.43
N LYS A 157 41.77 -3.70 -7.43
CA LYS A 157 42.59 -4.90 -7.25
C LYS A 157 43.77 -4.67 -6.31
N GLN A 158 44.40 -3.50 -6.33
CA GLN A 158 45.48 -3.16 -5.41
C GLN A 158 44.99 -3.05 -3.96
N LEU A 159 43.79 -2.51 -3.75
CA LEU A 159 43.22 -2.28 -2.41
C LEU A 159 42.62 -3.55 -1.79
N PHE A 160 41.86 -4.33 -2.56
CA PHE A 160 41.06 -5.46 -2.05
C PHE A 160 41.56 -6.83 -2.52
N GLY A 161 42.51 -6.88 -3.44
CA GLY A 161 42.84 -8.08 -4.18
C GLY A 161 41.76 -8.47 -5.20
N GLU A 162 42.08 -9.42 -6.07
CA GLU A 162 41.14 -9.88 -7.10
C GLU A 162 39.88 -10.51 -6.50
N THR A 163 40.03 -11.33 -5.45
CA THR A 163 38.89 -11.95 -4.75
C THR A 163 38.01 -10.90 -4.06
N GLY A 164 38.60 -9.93 -3.36
CA GLY A 164 37.85 -8.90 -2.66
C GLY A 164 37.04 -8.01 -3.61
N MET A 165 37.60 -7.68 -4.79
CA MET A 165 36.90 -6.96 -5.85
C MET A 165 35.63 -7.72 -6.30
N TRP A 166 35.73 -9.03 -6.57
CA TRP A 166 34.58 -9.84 -6.99
C TRP A 166 33.54 -10.01 -5.89
N LEU A 167 33.96 -10.11 -4.63
CA LEU A 167 33.05 -10.14 -3.47
C LEU A 167 32.29 -8.81 -3.31
N ALA A 168 32.96 -7.67 -3.51
CA ALA A 168 32.31 -6.37 -3.48
C ALA A 168 31.28 -6.21 -4.61
N LEU A 169 31.63 -6.62 -5.84
CA LEU A 169 30.69 -6.64 -6.96
C LEU A 169 29.51 -7.61 -6.73
N ALA A 170 29.74 -8.72 -6.02
CA ALA A 170 28.68 -9.63 -5.63
C ALA A 170 27.71 -9.01 -4.61
N ALA A 171 28.21 -8.24 -3.63
CA ALA A 171 27.34 -7.50 -2.72
C ALA A 171 26.47 -6.47 -3.48
N VAL A 172 27.03 -5.79 -4.48
CA VAL A 172 26.26 -4.91 -5.38
C VAL A 172 25.19 -5.71 -6.13
N SER A 173 25.55 -6.85 -6.72
CA SER A 173 24.61 -7.74 -7.41
C SER A 173 23.46 -8.20 -6.49
N GLY A 174 23.77 -8.53 -5.23
CA GLY A 174 22.78 -8.89 -4.22
C GLY A 174 21.84 -7.75 -3.85
N SER A 175 22.36 -6.52 -3.74
CA SER A 175 21.52 -5.33 -3.50
C SER A 175 20.53 -5.07 -4.65
N ILE A 176 20.96 -5.29 -5.90
CA ILE A 176 20.09 -5.21 -7.09
C ILE A 176 19.02 -6.31 -7.06
N GLY A 177 19.42 -7.53 -6.69
CA GLY A 177 18.48 -8.64 -6.48
C GLY A 177 17.42 -8.33 -5.41
N ALA A 178 17.82 -7.67 -4.32
CA ALA A 178 16.88 -7.22 -3.30
C ALA A 178 15.93 -6.14 -3.80
N LEU A 179 16.41 -5.14 -4.55
CA LEU A 179 15.53 -4.15 -5.18
C LEU A 179 14.50 -4.81 -6.10
N PHE A 180 14.93 -5.81 -6.88
CA PHE A 180 14.02 -6.59 -7.72
C PHE A 180 12.94 -7.30 -6.88
N SER A 181 13.33 -7.93 -5.77
CA SER A 181 12.38 -8.52 -4.80
C SER A 181 11.39 -7.49 -4.27
N VAL A 182 11.87 -6.31 -3.89
CA VAL A 182 11.06 -5.19 -3.39
C VAL A 182 10.01 -4.75 -4.42
N ILE A 183 10.41 -4.53 -5.67
CA ILE A 183 9.50 -4.12 -6.75
C ILE A 183 8.41 -5.19 -6.95
N MET A 184 8.82 -6.47 -7.00
CA MET A 184 7.91 -7.60 -7.19
C MET A 184 6.93 -7.81 -6.02
N ARG A 185 7.25 -7.32 -4.81
CA ARG A 185 6.42 -7.44 -3.61
C ARG A 185 5.50 -6.24 -3.37
N SER A 186 5.88 -5.05 -3.85
CA SER A 186 5.21 -3.78 -3.54
C SER A 186 3.69 -3.77 -3.75
N GLY A 187 3.17 -4.55 -4.71
CA GLY A 187 1.73 -4.65 -4.98
C GLY A 187 0.88 -5.41 -3.96
N LYS A 188 1.48 -6.06 -2.94
CA LYS A 188 0.78 -6.92 -1.97
C LYS A 188 0.95 -6.52 -0.50
N LEU A 189 1.70 -5.47 -0.21
CA LEU A 189 1.89 -5.01 1.17
C LEU A 189 0.83 -3.99 1.53
N HIS A 190 0.13 -4.27 2.64
CA HIS A 190 -0.66 -3.28 3.35
C HIS A 190 0.27 -2.46 4.23
N PHE A 191 0.23 -1.16 4.07
CA PHE A 191 1.08 -0.22 4.78
C PHE A 191 0.24 0.92 5.30
N ASP A 192 0.36 1.17 6.60
CA ASP A 192 -0.30 2.31 7.22
C ASP A 192 0.61 3.54 7.10
N CYS A 193 0.14 4.52 6.34
CA CYS A 193 0.74 5.85 6.20
C CYS A 193 0.89 6.58 7.55
N LEU A 194 0.12 6.14 8.56
CA LEU A 194 0.06 6.73 9.89
C LEU A 194 1.32 6.46 10.72
N ASN A 195 2.08 5.41 10.41
CA ASN A 195 3.27 5.01 11.18
C ASN A 195 4.52 5.87 10.93
N GLY A 196 4.35 7.07 10.38
CA GLY A 196 5.43 8.02 10.13
C GLY A 196 6.31 7.65 8.94
N ARG A 197 6.83 8.67 8.26
CA ARG A 197 7.65 8.49 7.06
C ARG A 197 8.94 7.72 7.34
N SER A 198 9.61 8.00 8.46
CA SER A 198 10.93 7.42 8.80
C SER A 198 10.92 5.89 8.86
N LEU A 199 9.83 5.28 9.32
CA LEU A 199 9.72 3.82 9.44
C LEU A 199 9.76 3.13 8.08
N HIS A 200 9.00 3.66 7.11
CA HIS A 200 8.97 3.13 5.74
C HIS A 200 10.33 3.25 5.04
N TYR A 201 11.06 4.35 5.30
CA TYR A 201 12.43 4.52 4.79
C TYR A 201 13.40 3.51 5.40
N LEU A 202 13.32 3.29 6.72
CA LEU A 202 14.18 2.33 7.42
C LEU A 202 13.95 0.89 6.93
N GLU A 203 12.69 0.51 6.71
CA GLU A 203 12.36 -0.81 6.14
C GLU A 203 12.93 -0.96 4.72
N GLY A 204 12.77 0.05 3.86
CA GLY A 204 13.30 0.02 2.50
C GLY A 204 14.83 -0.10 2.47
N VAL A 205 15.53 0.72 3.25
CA VAL A 205 17.00 0.75 3.32
C VAL A 205 17.56 -0.55 3.89
N SER A 206 16.98 -1.05 4.99
CA SER A 206 17.45 -2.29 5.64
C SER A 206 17.34 -3.51 4.72
N ARG A 207 16.29 -3.61 3.91
CA ARG A 207 16.17 -4.69 2.92
C ARG A 207 17.26 -4.68 1.85
N ILE A 208 17.67 -3.50 1.36
CA ILE A 208 18.75 -3.40 0.38
C ILE A 208 20.10 -3.81 1.00
N TRP A 209 20.37 -3.39 2.23
CA TRP A 209 21.54 -3.85 2.99
C TRP A 209 21.54 -5.36 3.18
N LEU A 210 20.41 -5.94 3.58
CA LEU A 210 20.28 -7.38 3.75
C LEU A 210 20.53 -8.14 2.43
N GLY A 211 20.06 -7.58 1.31
CA GLY A 211 20.36 -8.08 -0.04
C GLY A 211 21.85 -8.12 -0.35
N GLY A 212 22.57 -7.04 -0.04
CA GLY A 212 24.01 -6.96 -0.22
C GLY A 212 24.77 -7.96 0.66
N ILE A 213 24.39 -8.10 1.93
CA ILE A 213 24.99 -9.06 2.88
C ILE A 213 24.73 -10.50 2.41
N SER A 214 23.49 -10.81 1.99
CA SER A 214 23.11 -12.10 1.43
C SER A 214 23.92 -12.45 0.18
N GLY A 215 24.08 -11.47 -0.72
CA GLY A 215 24.91 -11.62 -1.91
C GLY A 215 26.38 -11.91 -1.60
N LEU A 216 26.94 -11.21 -0.61
CA LEU A 216 28.31 -11.46 -0.14
C LEU A 216 28.47 -12.87 0.44
N PHE A 217 27.53 -13.32 1.27
CA PHE A 217 27.56 -14.65 1.88
C PHE A 217 27.50 -15.77 0.85
N VAL A 218 26.60 -15.66 -0.13
CA VAL A 218 26.50 -16.65 -1.22
C VAL A 218 27.74 -16.65 -2.12
N ALA A 219 28.32 -15.47 -2.38
CA ALA A 219 29.56 -15.38 -3.16
C ALA A 219 30.74 -16.05 -2.44
N LEU A 220 30.85 -15.92 -1.11
CA LEU A 220 31.83 -16.67 -0.32
C LEU A 220 31.57 -18.18 -0.38
N ALA A 221 30.32 -18.61 -0.23
CA ALA A 221 29.98 -20.03 -0.32
C ALA A 221 30.35 -20.64 -1.68
N ILE A 222 30.17 -19.89 -2.77
CA ILE A 222 30.62 -20.28 -4.12
C ILE A 222 32.15 -20.28 -4.20
N LYS A 223 32.81 -19.28 -3.61
CA LYS A 223 34.28 -19.16 -3.62
C LYS A 223 34.96 -20.35 -2.95
N TYR A 224 34.37 -20.86 -1.87
CA TYR A 224 34.85 -22.04 -1.14
C TYR A 224 34.24 -23.36 -1.65
N GLU A 225 33.58 -23.33 -2.82
CA GLU A 225 33.00 -24.51 -3.48
C GLU A 225 31.98 -25.27 -2.61
N ILE A 226 31.42 -24.63 -1.58
CA ILE A 226 30.33 -25.18 -0.75
C ILE A 226 29.08 -25.36 -1.60
N ILE A 227 28.84 -24.43 -2.53
CA ILE A 227 27.69 -24.41 -3.43
C ILE A 227 28.17 -24.18 -4.86
N PHE A 228 27.54 -24.85 -5.84
CA PHE A 228 27.82 -24.71 -7.27
C PHE A 228 29.26 -25.04 -7.72
N ALA A 229 29.97 -25.91 -7.01
CA ALA A 229 31.34 -26.35 -7.33
C ALA A 229 31.50 -26.73 -8.82
N THR A 230 30.57 -27.51 -9.38
CA THR A 230 30.57 -27.96 -10.78
C THR A 230 30.55 -26.81 -11.80
N PHE A 231 29.93 -25.67 -11.46
CA PHE A 231 29.84 -24.50 -12.34
C PHE A 231 31.07 -23.58 -12.25
N THR A 232 31.88 -23.73 -11.22
CA THR A 232 33.11 -22.94 -11.03
C THR A 232 34.32 -23.50 -11.78
N ALA A 233 34.28 -24.79 -12.17
CA ALA A 233 35.37 -25.57 -12.73
C ALA A 233 35.87 -25.16 -14.14
N GLY A 234 35.50 -23.98 -14.67
CA GLY A 234 35.84 -23.54 -16.03
C GLY A 234 36.26 -22.08 -16.15
N GLY A 235 36.80 -21.47 -15.08
CA GLY A 235 37.21 -20.05 -15.08
C GLY A 235 36.06 -19.05 -15.06
N LYS A 236 34.81 -19.52 -14.96
CA LYS A 236 33.58 -18.71 -14.93
C LYS A 236 33.13 -18.32 -13.51
N MET A 237 33.98 -18.55 -12.50
CA MET A 237 33.66 -18.35 -11.08
C MET A 237 33.06 -16.97 -10.80
N ALA A 238 33.65 -15.90 -11.34
CA ALA A 238 33.15 -14.55 -11.16
C ALA A 238 31.69 -14.37 -11.62
N GLY A 239 31.33 -14.91 -12.78
CA GLY A 239 29.95 -14.86 -13.28
C GLY A 239 28.98 -15.63 -12.40
N VAL A 240 29.37 -16.82 -11.94
CA VAL A 240 28.56 -17.65 -11.03
C VAL A 240 28.33 -16.93 -9.69
N MET A 241 29.36 -16.26 -9.15
CA MET A 241 29.25 -15.44 -7.93
C MET A 241 28.24 -14.29 -8.10
N LEU A 242 28.28 -13.55 -9.22
CA LEU A 242 27.37 -12.44 -9.46
C LEU A 242 25.91 -12.90 -9.61
N ILE A 243 25.68 -13.98 -10.36
CA ILE A 243 24.33 -14.55 -10.55
C ILE A 243 23.79 -15.12 -9.24
N GLY A 244 24.63 -15.89 -8.52
CA GLY A 244 24.28 -16.44 -7.21
C GLY A 244 23.94 -15.35 -6.21
N ALA A 245 24.74 -14.27 -6.16
CA ALA A 245 24.49 -13.15 -5.27
C ALA A 245 23.21 -12.39 -5.61
N PHE A 246 22.92 -12.16 -6.90
CA PHE A 246 21.64 -11.59 -7.34
C PHE A 246 20.46 -12.45 -6.87
N ALA A 247 20.54 -13.77 -7.11
CA ALA A 247 19.49 -14.71 -6.69
C ALA A 247 19.31 -14.72 -5.17
N ALA A 248 20.41 -14.64 -4.42
CA ALA A 248 20.41 -14.56 -2.96
C ALA A 248 19.71 -13.31 -2.45
N GLY A 249 19.99 -12.15 -3.04
CA GLY A 249 19.29 -10.90 -2.73
C GLY A 249 17.80 -10.94 -3.10
N ALA A 250 17.45 -11.64 -4.19
CA ALA A 250 16.06 -11.82 -4.62
C ALA A 250 15.31 -12.91 -3.83
N SER A 251 15.99 -13.66 -2.96
CA SER A 251 15.53 -14.98 -2.47
C SER A 251 14.40 -14.97 -1.46
N GLU A 252 14.09 -13.84 -0.80
CA GLU A 252 12.91 -13.72 0.08
C GLU A 252 11.63 -14.25 -0.59
N ARG A 253 11.51 -14.13 -1.93
CA ARG A 253 10.39 -14.66 -2.69
C ARG A 253 10.71 -15.90 -3.51
N PHE A 254 11.94 -16.12 -3.97
CA PHE A 254 12.28 -17.38 -4.65
C PHE A 254 12.08 -18.58 -3.72
N ALA A 255 12.50 -18.48 -2.46
CA ALA A 255 12.25 -19.53 -1.48
C ALA A 255 10.75 -19.74 -1.25
N SER A 256 9.98 -18.69 -0.93
CA SER A 256 8.54 -18.81 -0.68
C SER A 256 7.76 -19.29 -1.90
N SER A 257 8.08 -18.83 -3.11
CA SER A 257 7.38 -19.26 -4.34
C SER A 257 7.73 -20.68 -4.78
N ILE A 258 8.94 -21.15 -4.50
CA ILE A 258 9.32 -22.57 -4.68
C ILE A 258 8.55 -23.42 -3.67
N ILE A 259 8.50 -23.03 -2.40
CA ILE A 259 7.74 -23.74 -1.35
C ILE A 259 6.25 -23.79 -1.71
N THR A 260 5.63 -22.67 -2.08
CA THR A 260 4.21 -22.66 -2.49
C THR A 260 3.96 -23.54 -3.72
N LYS A 261 4.89 -23.60 -4.69
CA LYS A 261 4.77 -24.49 -5.85
C LYS A 261 4.93 -25.97 -5.47
N LEU A 262 5.85 -26.29 -4.57
CA LEU A 262 6.03 -27.64 -4.04
C LEU A 262 4.81 -28.11 -3.22
N ASP A 263 4.25 -27.23 -2.38
CA ASP A 263 3.02 -27.51 -1.61
C ASP A 263 1.82 -27.72 -2.53
N SER A 264 1.65 -26.90 -3.57
CA SER A 264 0.56 -27.03 -4.55
C SER A 264 0.68 -28.31 -5.41
N SER A 265 1.91 -28.72 -5.71
CA SER A 265 2.19 -29.94 -6.48
C SER A 265 1.96 -31.20 -5.64
N SER A 266 2.21 -31.13 -4.32
CA SER A 266 1.98 -32.22 -3.37
C SER A 266 0.48 -32.44 -3.12
N THR A 267 -0.29 -31.37 -2.98
CA THR A 267 -1.76 -31.43 -2.81
C THR A 267 -2.48 -31.96 -4.06
N HIS A 268 -2.02 -31.63 -5.27
CA HIS A 268 -2.57 -32.22 -6.50
C HIS A 268 -2.26 -33.72 -6.64
N HIS A 269 -1.09 -34.18 -6.18
CA HIS A 269 -0.75 -35.59 -6.26
C HIS A 269 -1.60 -36.43 -5.28
N GLU A 270 -1.88 -35.92 -4.09
CA GLU A 270 -2.70 -36.62 -3.09
C GLU A 270 -4.18 -36.72 -3.51
N GLN A 271 -4.74 -35.67 -4.15
CA GLN A 271 -6.09 -35.72 -4.74
C GLN A 271 -6.19 -36.69 -5.93
N SER A 272 -5.12 -36.82 -6.75
CA SER A 272 -5.12 -37.79 -7.86
C SER A 272 -5.15 -39.24 -7.38
N ILE A 273 -4.56 -39.53 -6.22
CA ILE A 273 -4.50 -40.88 -5.63
C ILE A 273 -5.82 -41.25 -4.95
N THR A 274 -6.50 -40.31 -4.28
CA THR A 274 -7.81 -40.56 -3.66
C THR A 274 -8.89 -40.77 -4.72
N THR A 275 -8.90 -39.95 -5.78
CA THR A 275 -9.87 -40.10 -6.89
C THR A 275 -9.70 -41.44 -7.65
N ASN A 276 -8.49 -42.01 -7.66
CA ASN A 276 -8.23 -43.30 -8.32
C ASN A 276 -8.55 -44.51 -7.43
N LYS A 277 -8.48 -44.37 -6.09
CA LYS A 277 -8.92 -45.43 -5.15
C LYS A 277 -10.44 -45.61 -5.15
N ASP A 278 -11.21 -44.55 -5.36
CA ASP A 278 -12.68 -44.64 -5.36
C ASP A 278 -13.24 -45.24 -6.65
N LYS A 279 -12.51 -45.19 -7.77
CA LYS A 279 -12.91 -45.87 -9.02
C LYS A 279 -12.75 -47.39 -8.98
N HIS A 280 -11.95 -47.93 -8.06
CA HIS A 280 -11.69 -49.38 -7.99
C HIS A 280 -12.51 -50.15 -6.94
N LYS A 281 -13.39 -49.48 -6.17
CA LYS A 281 -14.25 -50.14 -5.17
C LYS A 281 -15.67 -50.45 -5.64
N GLY A 282 -15.99 -50.24 -6.92
CA GLY A 282 -17.33 -50.44 -7.47
C GLY A 282 -17.41 -51.54 -8.54
N VAL A 283 -17.04 -52.78 -8.21
CA VAL A 283 -17.47 -53.96 -9.00
C VAL A 283 -18.05 -54.99 -8.02
N PRO A 284 -19.39 -55.12 -7.92
CA PRO A 284 -20.00 -56.24 -7.23
C PRO A 284 -19.89 -57.48 -8.13
N HIS A 285 -19.26 -58.53 -7.61
CA HIS A 285 -19.44 -59.88 -8.15
C HIS A 285 -20.80 -60.41 -7.68
N GLU A 286 -21.75 -60.46 -8.59
CA GLU A 286 -22.79 -61.50 -8.61
C GLU A 286 -22.26 -62.73 -9.34
#